data_AF-A0A352V871-F1
#
_entry.id   AF-A0A352V871-F1
#
_cell.length_a   1.000
_cell.length_b   1.000
_cell.length_c   1.000
_cell.angle_alpha   90.00
_cell.angle_beta   90.00
_cell.angle_gamma   90.00
#
_symmetry.space_group_name_H-M   'P 1'
#
loop_
_entity.id
_entity.type
_entity.pdbx_description
1 polymer ?
#
loop_
_entity_poly.entity_id
_entity_poly.type
_entity_poly.pdbx_seq_one_letter_code
_entity_poly.pdbx_strand_id
1 'polypeptide(L)'
;MKIRFVSIVLFLFIAQTFFSQTIEITSKWIENKKIMRKLHLERNDMNELDKFDEKIISDLNKSDIKLVEKEVADLLNYIIVEKIYNSPMNTANAISFLYEKFVNKQYFFDIVSSIAGYKFMSNHYILSAALIGYSKNFTLNPKKTFDTLAILQDSIDLYTVDPQRNGTVVIISNVIAFIRQYLIAVENGAIEDIYANQINDMVDKMGFKAKSSSFDNYPGAKDLRKEYFIYDHDKKAKKK
;
A
#
# COMPACT_ATOMS: atom_id res chain seq x y z
N MET A 1 8.98 32.20 44.51
CA MET A 1 9.91 31.75 43.45
C MET A 1 10.10 30.22 43.37
N LYS A 2 9.86 29.44 44.45
CA LYS A 2 10.04 27.97 44.46
C LYS A 2 8.97 27.15 43.70
N ILE A 3 7.72 27.63 43.64
CA ILE A 3 6.60 26.90 43.03
C ILE A 3 6.72 26.79 41.50
N ARG A 4 7.20 27.85 40.83
CA ARG A 4 7.42 27.84 39.36
C ARG A 4 8.52 26.85 38.93
N PHE A 5 9.50 26.57 39.79
CA PHE A 5 10.58 25.63 39.50
C PHE A 5 10.09 24.17 39.58
N VAL A 6 9.26 23.85 40.58
CA VAL A 6 8.64 22.52 40.73
C VAL A 6 7.72 22.20 39.54
N SER A 7 6.93 23.16 39.08
CA SER A 7 6.05 22.97 37.91
C SER A 7 6.82 22.74 36.61
N ILE A 8 7.96 23.39 36.40
CA ILE A 8 8.80 23.19 35.21
C ILE A 8 9.48 21.82 35.24
N VAL A 9 9.98 21.38 36.41
CA VAL A 9 10.59 20.05 36.57
C VAL A 9 9.55 18.94 36.40
N LEU A 10 8.33 19.11 36.92
CA LEU A 10 7.24 18.16 36.73
C LEU A 10 6.80 18.08 35.26
N PHE A 11 6.75 19.22 34.57
CA PHE A 11 6.43 19.27 33.13
C PHE A 11 7.52 18.63 32.27
N LEU A 12 8.80 18.79 32.63
CA LEU A 12 9.92 18.09 31.98
C LEU A 12 9.91 16.58 32.25
N PHE A 13 9.50 16.14 33.44
CA PHE A 13 9.36 14.72 33.77
C PHE A 13 8.20 14.07 33.01
N ILE A 14 7.06 14.76 32.91
CA ILE A 14 5.92 14.31 32.10
C ILE A 14 6.29 14.31 30.62
N ALA A 15 7.00 15.33 30.13
CA ALA A 15 7.50 15.36 28.75
C ALA A 15 8.48 14.20 28.47
N GLN A 16 9.30 13.80 29.45
CA GLN A 16 10.16 12.61 29.35
C GLN A 16 9.38 11.29 29.39
N THR A 17 8.26 11.18 30.09
CA THR A 17 7.41 9.97 30.04
C THR A 17 6.57 9.90 28.75
N PHE A 18 6.43 11.01 28.02
CA PHE A 18 5.87 11.05 26.66
C PHE A 18 6.91 10.88 25.55
N PHE A 19 8.21 10.74 25.87
CA PHE A 19 9.17 10.22 24.89
C PHE A 19 8.83 8.76 24.62
N SER A 20 8.18 8.52 23.48
CA SER A 20 8.03 7.19 22.89
C SER A 20 9.35 6.45 23.03
N GLN A 21 9.39 5.41 23.88
CA GLN A 21 10.56 4.53 23.96
C GLN A 21 10.81 3.99 22.55
N THR A 22 11.86 4.46 21.91
CA THR A 22 12.31 3.94 20.62
C THR A 22 12.79 2.52 20.87
N ILE A 23 12.09 1.56 20.28
CA ILE A 23 12.48 0.15 20.35
C ILE A 23 13.63 -0.04 19.37
N GLU A 24 14.78 -0.54 19.82
CA GLU A 24 15.86 -0.88 18.91
C GLU A 24 15.50 -2.18 18.16
N ILE A 25 15.32 -2.08 16.84
CA ILE A 25 15.02 -3.23 15.98
C ILE A 25 16.34 -3.82 15.49
N THR A 26 16.70 -4.97 16.04
CA THR A 26 17.92 -5.72 15.69
C THR A 26 17.55 -7.04 15.02
N SER A 27 18.47 -7.69 14.30
CA SER A 27 18.23 -9.02 13.72
C SER A 27 17.83 -10.04 14.80
N LYS A 28 18.37 -9.93 16.03
CA LYS A 28 17.96 -10.77 17.16
C LYS A 28 16.52 -10.53 17.59
N TRP A 29 16.07 -9.28 17.61
CA TRP A 29 14.67 -8.94 17.88
C TRP A 29 13.76 -9.59 16.83
N ILE A 30 14.13 -9.48 15.55
CA ILE A 30 13.35 -10.01 14.41
C ILE A 30 13.24 -11.54 14.50
N GLU A 31 14.35 -12.23 14.72
CA GLU A 31 14.34 -13.70 14.88
C GLU A 31 13.50 -14.15 16.07
N ASN A 32 13.57 -13.43 17.20
CA ASN A 32 12.69 -13.71 18.34
C ASN A 32 11.21 -13.54 17.97
N LYS A 33 10.84 -12.54 17.16
CA LYS A 33 9.45 -12.37 16.70
C LYS A 33 8.99 -13.51 15.80
N LYS A 34 9.82 -13.98 14.87
CA LYS A 34 9.52 -15.14 14.03
C LYS A 34 9.27 -16.40 14.87
N ILE A 35 10.14 -16.66 15.86
CA ILE A 35 9.99 -17.80 16.78
C ILE A 35 8.67 -17.71 17.56
N MET A 36 8.38 -16.56 18.17
CA MET A 36 7.14 -16.37 18.94
C MET A 36 5.90 -16.52 18.06
N ARG A 37 5.92 -15.97 16.84
CA ARG A 37 4.82 -16.10 15.87
C ARG A 37 4.56 -17.57 15.53
N LYS A 38 5.63 -18.34 15.27
CA LYS A 38 5.53 -19.78 15.02
C LYS A 38 4.87 -20.52 16.19
N LEU A 39 5.21 -20.17 17.43
CA LEU A 39 4.58 -20.75 18.62
C LEU A 39 3.08 -20.42 18.71
N HIS A 40 2.66 -19.21 18.34
CA HIS A 40 1.23 -18.86 18.27
C HIS A 40 0.48 -19.69 17.22
N LEU A 41 1.09 -19.89 16.05
CA LEU A 41 0.55 -20.74 14.98
C LEU A 41 0.42 -22.21 15.42
N GLU A 42 1.46 -22.77 16.06
CA GLU A 42 1.45 -24.16 16.56
C GLU A 42 0.37 -24.39 17.63
N ARG A 43 0.03 -23.34 18.40
CA ARG A 43 -1.05 -23.37 19.41
C ARG A 43 -2.44 -23.15 18.82
N ASN A 44 -2.53 -22.82 17.53
CA ASN A 44 -3.78 -22.44 16.84
C ASN A 44 -4.51 -21.25 17.51
N ASP A 45 -3.77 -20.34 18.15
CA ASP A 45 -4.33 -19.19 18.86
C ASP A 45 -4.39 -17.95 17.94
N MET A 46 -5.40 -17.94 17.07
CA MET A 46 -5.50 -16.96 15.99
C MET A 46 -5.76 -15.54 16.47
N ASN A 47 -6.47 -15.37 17.58
CA ASN A 47 -6.75 -14.04 18.13
C ASN A 47 -5.50 -13.42 18.77
N GLU A 48 -4.70 -14.21 19.50
CA GLU A 48 -3.44 -13.71 20.05
C GLU A 48 -2.40 -13.51 18.95
N LEU A 49 -2.39 -14.36 17.91
CA LEU A 49 -1.54 -14.16 16.73
C LEU A 49 -1.84 -12.81 16.05
N ASP A 50 -3.11 -12.46 15.87
CA ASP A 50 -3.50 -11.19 15.25
C ASP A 50 -2.99 -9.97 16.03
N LYS A 51 -3.22 -9.97 17.34
CA LYS A 51 -2.71 -8.91 18.23
C LYS A 51 -1.19 -8.86 18.24
N PHE A 52 -0.54 -10.03 18.14
CA PHE A 52 0.91 -10.14 18.10
C PHE A 52 1.47 -9.54 16.81
N ASP A 53 0.89 -9.87 15.66
CA ASP A 53 1.27 -9.32 14.35
C ASP A 53 1.01 -7.80 14.30
N GLU A 54 -0.12 -7.33 14.82
CA GLU A 54 -0.43 -5.89 14.96
C GLU A 54 0.66 -5.17 15.79
N LYS A 55 1.03 -5.76 16.94
CA LYS A 55 2.06 -5.21 17.82
C LYS A 55 3.43 -5.17 17.13
N ILE A 56 3.80 -6.21 16.37
CA ILE A 56 5.05 -6.21 15.59
C ILE A 56 5.08 -5.00 14.66
N ILE A 57 4.02 -4.78 13.88
CA ILE A 57 3.95 -3.69 12.91
C ILE A 57 3.95 -2.33 13.63
N SER A 58 3.28 -2.22 14.79
CA SER A 58 3.31 -1.02 15.63
C SER A 58 4.71 -0.72 16.16
N ASP A 59 5.44 -1.74 16.62
CA ASP A 59 6.82 -1.59 17.12
C ASP A 59 7.76 -1.17 15.98
N LEU A 60 7.65 -1.80 14.81
CA LEU A 60 8.42 -1.43 13.62
C LEU A 60 8.19 0.04 13.21
N ASN A 61 6.97 0.56 13.34
CA ASN A 61 6.64 1.95 12.99
C ASN A 61 7.31 3.00 13.87
N LYS A 62 7.76 2.62 15.07
CA LYS A 62 8.39 3.52 16.06
C LYS A 62 9.91 3.55 15.97
N SER A 63 10.49 2.85 14.99
CA SER A 63 11.91 2.55 14.95
C SER A 63 12.51 2.80 13.56
N ASP A 64 13.82 3.06 13.52
CA ASP A 64 14.58 3.02 12.26
C ASP A 64 14.95 1.57 11.93
N ILE A 65 14.76 1.19 10.68
CA ILE A 65 14.98 -0.18 10.18
C ILE A 65 16.09 -0.25 9.12
N LYS A 66 16.72 0.88 8.76
CA LYS A 66 17.64 0.96 7.60
C LYS A 66 18.73 -0.11 7.57
N LEU A 67 19.22 -0.53 8.75
CA LEU A 67 20.30 -1.51 8.86
C LEU A 67 19.82 -2.97 8.81
N VAL A 68 18.51 -3.20 8.88
CA VAL A 68 17.89 -4.54 8.99
C VAL A 68 16.70 -4.70 8.04
N GLU A 69 16.63 -3.91 6.96
CA GLU A 69 15.50 -3.91 6.02
C GLU A 69 15.22 -5.32 5.49
N LYS A 70 16.26 -6.08 5.14
CA LYS A 70 16.10 -7.43 4.60
C LYS A 70 15.36 -8.33 5.60
N GLU A 71 15.83 -8.37 6.85
CA GLU A 71 15.24 -9.21 7.88
C GLU A 71 13.82 -8.76 8.24
N VAL A 72 13.56 -7.45 8.21
CA VAL A 72 12.20 -6.91 8.38
C VAL A 72 11.31 -7.31 7.21
N ALA A 73 11.79 -7.27 5.96
CA ALA A 73 11.02 -7.72 4.80
C ALA A 73 10.68 -9.21 4.91
N ASP A 74 11.63 -10.05 5.35
CA ASP A 74 11.39 -11.47 5.59
C ASP A 74 10.32 -11.69 6.66
N LEU A 75 10.33 -10.92 7.75
CA LEU A 75 9.30 -10.98 8.79
C LEU A 75 7.94 -10.51 8.29
N LEU A 76 7.87 -9.43 7.51
CA LEU A 76 6.62 -8.94 6.95
C LEU A 76 6.05 -9.93 5.92
N ASN A 77 6.91 -10.52 5.09
CA ASN A 77 6.51 -11.58 4.17
C ASN A 77 5.97 -12.80 4.93
N TYR A 78 6.59 -13.14 6.06
CA TYR A 78 6.11 -14.21 6.95
C TYR A 78 4.71 -13.92 7.52
N ILE A 79 4.43 -12.66 7.89
CA ILE A 79 3.10 -12.20 8.32
C ILE A 79 2.07 -12.28 7.18
N ILE A 80 2.47 -11.90 5.96
CA ILE A 80 1.58 -11.81 4.80
C ILE A 80 1.20 -13.18 4.22
N VAL A 81 2.18 -14.10 4.10
CA VAL A 81 2.05 -15.30 3.23
C VAL A 81 1.59 -16.55 3.98
N GLU A 82 1.86 -16.70 5.28
CA GLU A 82 1.59 -17.97 5.94
C GLU A 82 0.09 -18.28 6.08
N LYS A 83 -0.30 -19.39 5.44
CA LYS A 83 -1.62 -19.68 4.84
C LYS A 83 -2.77 -20.00 5.78
N ILE A 84 -2.57 -20.06 7.10
CA ILE A 84 -3.63 -20.50 8.03
C ILE A 84 -4.44 -19.30 8.54
N TYR A 85 -3.83 -18.11 8.58
CA TYR A 85 -4.46 -16.91 9.09
C TYR A 85 -4.04 -15.70 8.27
N ASN A 86 -4.99 -15.13 7.53
CA ASN A 86 -4.81 -13.83 6.91
C ASN A 86 -5.70 -12.83 7.65
N SER A 87 -5.08 -11.98 8.47
CA SER A 87 -5.72 -10.77 8.96
C SER A 87 -5.58 -9.70 7.86
N PRO A 88 -6.70 -9.27 7.24
CA PRO A 88 -6.62 -8.32 6.14
C PRO A 88 -6.01 -6.99 6.55
N MET A 89 -6.26 -6.57 7.79
CA MET A 89 -5.73 -5.31 8.32
C MET A 89 -4.23 -5.40 8.57
N ASN A 90 -3.75 -6.46 9.22
CA ASN A 90 -2.31 -6.65 9.44
C ASN A 90 -1.56 -6.86 8.12
N THR A 91 -2.16 -7.56 7.16
CA THR A 91 -1.60 -7.72 5.81
C THR A 91 -1.50 -6.36 5.10
N ALA A 92 -2.57 -5.57 5.12
CA ALA A 92 -2.56 -4.23 4.51
C ALA A 92 -1.54 -3.31 5.20
N ASN A 93 -1.46 -3.34 6.53
CA ASN A 93 -0.49 -2.56 7.30
C ASN A 93 0.96 -2.98 7.02
N ALA A 94 1.23 -4.28 6.86
CA ALA A 94 2.53 -4.79 6.46
C ALA A 94 2.93 -4.32 5.05
N ILE A 95 2.00 -4.36 4.09
CA ILE A 95 2.22 -3.82 2.73
C ILE A 95 2.47 -2.30 2.79
N SER A 96 1.69 -1.57 3.58
CA SER A 96 1.88 -0.13 3.80
C SER A 96 3.26 0.18 4.34
N PHE A 97 3.69 -0.57 5.34
CA PHE A 97 5.01 -0.43 5.92
C PHE A 97 6.12 -0.62 4.88
N LEU A 98 5.99 -1.62 3.98
CA LEU A 98 6.95 -1.85 2.90
C LEU A 98 7.09 -0.64 1.97
N TYR A 99 5.99 -0.01 1.54
CA TYR A 99 6.10 1.13 0.62
C TYR A 99 6.37 2.47 1.33
N GLU A 100 6.12 2.60 2.63
CA GLU A 100 6.32 3.86 3.37
C GLU A 100 7.70 3.95 4.03
N LYS A 101 8.13 2.90 4.72
CA LYS A 101 9.27 2.96 5.64
C LYS A 101 10.58 2.47 5.04
N PHE A 102 10.52 1.53 4.10
CA PHE A 102 11.73 1.02 3.46
C PHE A 102 12.35 2.05 2.53
N VAL A 103 13.67 2.17 2.57
CA VAL A 103 14.48 2.85 1.57
C VAL A 103 14.50 2.02 0.29
N ASN A 104 14.78 0.71 0.39
CA ASN A 104 14.73 -0.17 -0.77
C ASN A 104 13.29 -0.59 -1.11
N LYS A 105 12.68 0.08 -2.08
CA LYS A 105 11.32 -0.22 -2.54
C LYS A 105 11.20 -1.57 -3.28
N GLN A 106 12.30 -2.23 -3.61
CA GLN A 106 12.26 -3.53 -4.27
C GLN A 106 11.57 -4.61 -3.43
N TYR A 107 11.68 -4.55 -2.09
CA TYR A 107 10.97 -5.48 -1.21
C TYR A 107 9.45 -5.37 -1.35
N PHE A 108 8.91 -4.16 -1.48
CA PHE A 108 7.48 -3.95 -1.75
C PHE A 108 7.09 -4.63 -3.07
N PHE A 109 7.84 -4.38 -4.15
CA PHE A 109 7.53 -4.97 -5.45
C PHE A 109 7.61 -6.49 -5.42
N ASP A 110 8.66 -7.05 -4.83
CA ASP A 110 8.89 -8.50 -4.77
C ASP A 110 7.78 -9.20 -3.99
N ILE A 111 7.46 -8.72 -2.79
CA ILE A 111 6.45 -9.32 -1.92
C ILE A 111 5.07 -9.20 -2.58
N VAL A 112 4.64 -8.00 -3.00
CA VAL A 112 3.30 -7.81 -3.58
C VAL A 112 3.12 -8.60 -4.88
N SER A 113 4.14 -8.66 -5.74
CA SER A 113 4.07 -9.47 -6.97
C SER A 113 3.95 -10.96 -6.65
N SER A 114 4.66 -11.45 -5.62
CA SER A 114 4.64 -12.87 -5.24
C SER A 114 3.28 -13.34 -4.72
N ILE A 115 2.46 -12.42 -4.20
CA ILE A 115 1.14 -12.70 -3.63
C ILE A 115 -0.03 -12.30 -4.52
N ALA A 116 0.21 -11.63 -5.66
CA ALA A 116 -0.82 -11.03 -6.49
C ALA A 116 -1.94 -12.00 -6.92
N GLY A 117 -1.58 -13.26 -7.19
CA GLY A 117 -2.54 -14.31 -7.58
C GLY A 117 -3.28 -14.99 -6.42
N TYR A 118 -3.03 -14.60 -5.17
CA TYR A 118 -3.67 -15.23 -4.01
C TYR A 118 -5.05 -14.63 -3.76
N LYS A 119 -6.03 -15.49 -3.43
CA LYS A 119 -7.43 -15.07 -3.20
C LYS A 119 -7.57 -13.92 -2.19
N PHE A 120 -6.75 -13.87 -1.14
CA PHE A 120 -6.85 -12.81 -0.13
C PHE A 120 -6.51 -11.41 -0.68
N MET A 121 -5.79 -11.31 -1.81
CA MET A 121 -5.54 -10.03 -2.48
C MET A 121 -6.81 -9.36 -2.96
N SER A 122 -7.92 -10.10 -3.14
CA SER A 122 -9.22 -9.52 -3.48
C SER A 122 -9.89 -8.82 -2.29
N ASN A 123 -9.29 -8.84 -1.10
CA ASN A 123 -9.77 -8.05 0.03
C ASN A 123 -9.45 -6.57 -0.20
N HIS A 124 -10.46 -5.70 -0.04
CA HIS A 124 -10.32 -4.28 -0.37
C HIS A 124 -9.24 -3.54 0.46
N TYR A 125 -8.97 -3.93 1.70
CA TYR A 125 -7.89 -3.30 2.48
C TYR A 125 -6.52 -3.61 1.90
N ILE A 126 -6.31 -4.88 1.54
CA ILE A 126 -5.04 -5.39 1.00
C ILE A 126 -4.82 -4.83 -0.42
N LEU A 127 -5.85 -4.91 -1.28
CA LEU A 127 -5.81 -4.36 -2.62
C LEU A 127 -5.57 -2.85 -2.60
N SER A 128 -6.22 -2.12 -1.69
CA SER A 128 -6.01 -0.69 -1.47
C SER A 128 -4.54 -0.39 -1.14
N ALA A 129 -3.95 -1.10 -0.17
CA ALA A 129 -2.55 -0.90 0.20
C ALA A 129 -1.60 -1.15 -0.98
N ALA A 130 -1.83 -2.21 -1.76
CA ALA A 130 -1.04 -2.50 -2.95
C ALA A 130 -1.16 -1.38 -4.00
N LEU A 131 -2.38 -0.92 -4.32
CA LEU A 131 -2.63 0.16 -5.28
C LEU A 131 -1.99 1.49 -4.84
N ILE A 132 -2.06 1.84 -3.56
CA ILE A 132 -1.40 3.03 -3.02
C ILE A 132 0.12 2.91 -3.17
N GLY A 133 0.69 1.76 -2.81
CA GLY A 133 2.12 1.50 -2.95
C GLY A 133 2.60 1.62 -4.39
N TYR A 134 1.84 1.06 -5.34
CA TYR A 134 2.11 1.21 -6.77
C TYR A 134 1.98 2.66 -7.22
N SER A 135 0.90 3.36 -6.86
CA SER A 135 0.70 4.76 -7.23
C SER A 135 1.85 5.68 -6.77
N LYS A 136 2.48 5.36 -5.63
CA LYS A 136 3.61 6.14 -5.09
C LYS A 136 4.96 5.79 -5.71
N ASN A 137 5.15 4.54 -6.16
CA ASN A 137 6.51 4.02 -6.45
C ASN A 137 6.69 3.42 -7.84
N PHE A 138 5.64 3.27 -8.66
CA PHE A 138 5.70 2.51 -9.91
C PHE A 138 6.81 2.94 -10.87
N THR A 139 7.21 4.22 -10.86
CA THR A 139 8.31 4.74 -11.70
C THR A 139 9.65 4.04 -11.44
N LEU A 140 9.85 3.50 -10.22
CA LEU A 140 11.05 2.74 -9.85
C LEU A 140 11.08 1.34 -10.48
N ASN A 141 9.91 0.74 -10.72
CA ASN A 141 9.81 -0.56 -11.38
C ASN A 141 8.50 -0.66 -12.20
N PRO A 142 8.42 0.02 -13.35
CA PRO A 142 7.17 0.12 -14.11
C PRO A 142 6.72 -1.25 -14.60
N LYS A 143 7.65 -2.04 -15.16
CA LYS A 143 7.35 -3.37 -15.69
C LYS A 143 6.70 -4.26 -14.65
N LYS A 144 7.33 -4.40 -13.47
CA LYS A 144 6.81 -5.27 -12.41
C LYS A 144 5.48 -4.75 -11.85
N THR A 145 5.29 -3.44 -11.81
CA THR A 145 4.02 -2.83 -11.43
C THR A 145 2.90 -3.24 -12.39
N PHE A 146 3.08 -3.04 -13.69
CA PHE A 146 2.05 -3.31 -14.69
C PHE A 146 1.79 -4.81 -14.87
N ASP A 147 2.84 -5.64 -14.82
CA ASP A 147 2.71 -7.11 -14.79
C ASP A 147 1.84 -7.55 -13.60
N THR A 148 2.04 -6.95 -12.42
CA THR A 148 1.26 -7.29 -11.23
C THR A 148 -0.18 -6.76 -11.31
N LEU A 149 -0.38 -5.55 -11.82
CA LEU A 149 -1.72 -4.99 -12.02
C LEU A 149 -2.53 -5.81 -13.01
N ALA A 150 -1.89 -6.42 -14.02
CA ALA A 150 -2.57 -7.33 -14.94
C ALA A 150 -3.12 -8.57 -14.21
N ILE A 151 -2.39 -9.10 -13.23
CA ILE A 151 -2.86 -10.21 -12.38
C ILE A 151 -4.00 -9.75 -11.45
N LEU A 152 -3.90 -8.55 -10.89
CA LEU A 152 -4.91 -8.00 -9.98
C LEU A 152 -6.17 -7.48 -10.70
N GLN A 153 -6.16 -7.43 -12.04
CA GLN A 153 -7.22 -6.80 -12.83
C GLN A 153 -8.60 -7.41 -12.54
N ASP A 154 -8.70 -8.73 -12.46
CA ASP A 154 -9.97 -9.41 -12.15
C ASP A 154 -10.54 -8.95 -10.80
N SER A 155 -9.68 -8.72 -9.81
CA SER A 155 -10.11 -8.22 -8.50
C SER A 155 -10.54 -6.76 -8.56
N ILE A 156 -9.88 -5.93 -9.36
CA ILE A 156 -10.22 -4.52 -9.57
C ILE A 156 -11.56 -4.41 -10.31
N ASP A 157 -11.78 -5.24 -11.33
CA ASP A 157 -12.98 -5.22 -12.18
C ASP A 157 -14.26 -5.52 -11.38
N LEU A 158 -14.17 -6.31 -10.30
CA LEU A 158 -15.30 -6.54 -9.40
C LEU A 158 -15.84 -5.23 -8.78
N TYR A 159 -14.98 -4.23 -8.58
CA TYR A 159 -15.37 -2.92 -8.03
C TYR A 159 -15.86 -1.96 -9.12
N THR A 160 -15.48 -2.16 -10.38
CA THR A 160 -16.03 -1.39 -11.50
C THR A 160 -17.41 -1.87 -11.92
N VAL A 161 -17.71 -3.16 -11.73
CA VAL A 161 -19.02 -3.75 -12.07
C VAL A 161 -20.07 -3.48 -10.99
N ASP A 162 -19.68 -3.46 -9.72
CA ASP A 162 -20.60 -3.25 -8.59
C ASP A 162 -20.23 -1.98 -7.79
N PRO A 163 -20.81 -0.81 -8.15
CA PRO A 163 -20.64 0.43 -7.42
C PRO A 163 -21.07 0.39 -5.95
N GLN A 164 -21.90 -0.58 -5.56
CA GLN A 164 -22.43 -0.72 -4.20
C GLN A 164 -21.63 -1.72 -3.34
N ARG A 165 -20.67 -2.44 -3.95
CA ARG A 165 -19.78 -3.34 -3.22
C ARG A 165 -19.03 -2.61 -2.12
N ASN A 166 -18.88 -3.27 -0.97
CA ASN A 166 -18.09 -2.74 0.13
C ASN A 166 -16.63 -2.50 -0.31
N GLY A 167 -16.13 -1.30 -0.06
CA GLY A 167 -14.79 -0.87 -0.45
C GLY A 167 -14.68 -0.27 -1.86
N THR A 168 -15.75 -0.24 -2.67
CA THR A 168 -15.69 0.30 -4.04
C THR A 168 -15.20 1.75 -4.07
N VAL A 169 -15.69 2.60 -3.17
CA VAL A 169 -15.23 4.00 -3.05
C VAL A 169 -13.71 4.06 -2.89
N VAL A 170 -13.14 3.24 -2.01
CA VAL A 170 -11.70 3.24 -1.72
C VAL A 170 -10.91 2.71 -2.92
N ILE A 171 -11.29 1.55 -3.46
CA ILE A 171 -10.55 0.91 -4.55
C ILE A 171 -10.57 1.78 -5.81
N ILE A 172 -11.74 2.26 -6.23
CA ILE A 172 -11.84 3.09 -7.43
C ILE A 172 -11.11 4.42 -7.24
N SER A 173 -11.14 5.02 -6.04
CA SER A 173 -10.32 6.22 -5.76
C SER A 173 -8.82 5.96 -5.92
N ASN A 174 -8.33 4.80 -5.49
CA ASN A 174 -6.92 4.43 -5.64
C ASN A 174 -6.56 4.09 -7.08
N VAL A 175 -7.45 3.46 -7.85
CA VAL A 175 -7.28 3.25 -9.30
C VAL A 175 -7.20 4.60 -10.02
N ILE A 176 -8.11 5.53 -9.70
CA ILE A 176 -8.07 6.91 -10.21
C ILE A 176 -6.73 7.55 -9.88
N ALA A 177 -6.29 7.52 -8.63
CA ALA A 177 -5.02 8.10 -8.22
C ALA A 177 -3.84 7.48 -8.99
N PHE A 178 -3.80 6.16 -9.13
CA PHE A 178 -2.78 5.46 -9.90
C PHE A 178 -2.73 5.92 -11.35
N ILE A 179 -3.88 5.98 -12.04
CA ILE A 179 -3.94 6.43 -13.44
C ILE A 179 -3.45 7.87 -13.57
N ARG A 180 -3.89 8.76 -12.69
CA ARG A 180 -3.44 10.16 -12.71
C ARG A 180 -1.92 10.26 -12.56
N GLN A 181 -1.34 9.50 -11.62
CA GLN A 181 0.11 9.45 -11.45
C GLN A 181 0.83 8.87 -12.69
N TYR A 182 0.26 7.87 -13.36
CA TYR A 182 0.77 7.38 -14.63
C TYR A 182 0.81 8.48 -15.70
N LEU A 183 -0.30 9.21 -15.88
CA LEU A 183 -0.40 10.28 -16.88
C LEU A 183 0.67 11.35 -16.64
N ILE A 184 0.82 11.80 -15.39
CA ILE A 184 1.84 12.78 -14.99
C ILE A 184 3.26 12.25 -15.26
N ALA A 185 3.52 10.97 -14.96
CA ALA A 185 4.84 10.38 -15.15
C ALA A 185 5.20 10.23 -16.64
N VAL A 186 4.22 9.92 -17.50
CA VAL A 186 4.41 9.92 -18.96
C VAL A 186 4.65 11.32 -19.50
N GLU A 187 3.83 12.29 -19.08
CA GLU A 187 3.93 13.69 -19.51
C GLU A 187 5.31 14.28 -19.19
N ASN A 188 5.82 14.01 -17.98
CA ASN A 188 7.13 14.48 -17.54
C ASN A 188 8.31 13.61 -18.03
N GLY A 189 8.05 12.58 -18.83
CA GLY A 189 9.08 11.67 -19.35
C GLY A 189 9.76 10.80 -18.28
N ALA A 190 9.15 10.64 -17.11
CA ALA A 190 9.65 9.76 -16.06
C ALA A 190 9.51 8.27 -16.41
N ILE A 191 8.55 7.93 -17.27
CA ILE A 191 8.40 6.61 -17.88
C ILE A 191 7.98 6.72 -19.35
N GLU A 192 8.24 5.68 -20.13
CA GLU A 192 7.69 5.56 -21.48
C GLU A 192 6.20 5.18 -21.47
N ASP A 193 5.47 5.63 -22.49
CA ASP A 193 4.03 5.40 -22.64
C ASP A 193 3.67 4.02 -23.21
N ILE A 194 4.40 2.98 -22.82
CA ILE A 194 4.23 1.61 -23.33
C ILE A 194 3.08 0.86 -22.66
N TYR A 195 2.58 1.33 -21.52
CA TYR A 195 1.49 0.71 -20.75
C TYR A 195 0.11 1.33 -21.01
N ALA A 196 0.01 2.24 -21.99
CA ALA A 196 -1.20 2.98 -22.30
C ALA A 196 -2.43 2.09 -22.53
N ASN A 197 -2.26 0.91 -23.13
CA ASN A 197 -3.38 0.02 -23.40
C ASN A 197 -4.06 -0.46 -22.10
N GLN A 198 -3.27 -0.79 -21.07
CA GLN A 198 -3.81 -1.20 -19.78
C GLN A 198 -4.50 -0.04 -19.05
N ILE A 199 -3.92 1.16 -19.15
CA ILE A 199 -4.54 2.38 -18.62
C ILE A 199 -5.86 2.69 -19.33
N ASN A 200 -5.89 2.56 -20.66
CA ASN A 200 -7.10 2.78 -21.45
C ASN A 200 -8.20 1.80 -21.06
N ASP A 201 -7.88 0.51 -20.86
CA ASP A 201 -8.84 -0.50 -20.40
C ASP A 201 -9.45 -0.13 -19.03
N MET A 202 -8.62 0.28 -18.07
CA MET A 202 -9.10 0.72 -16.75
C MET A 202 -10.03 1.95 -16.84
N VAL A 203 -9.67 2.94 -17.67
CA VAL A 203 -10.49 4.15 -17.89
C VAL A 203 -11.80 3.81 -18.59
N ASP A 204 -11.78 2.88 -19.55
CA ASP A 204 -12.97 2.44 -20.29
C ASP A 204 -13.95 1.69 -19.40
N LYS A 205 -13.46 0.78 -18.56
CA LYS A 205 -14.29 0.05 -17.58
C LYS A 205 -14.94 0.98 -16.55
N MET A 206 -14.29 2.08 -16.20
CA MET A 206 -14.88 3.12 -15.37
C MET A 206 -15.80 4.08 -16.15
N GLY A 207 -15.96 3.92 -17.46
CA GLY A 207 -16.85 4.74 -18.28
C GLY A 207 -16.43 6.21 -18.40
N PHE A 208 -15.15 6.54 -18.17
CA PHE A 208 -14.69 7.94 -18.18
C PHE A 208 -14.52 8.53 -19.59
N LYS A 209 -14.66 7.73 -20.65
CA LYS A 209 -14.82 8.23 -22.03
C LYS A 209 -16.26 8.59 -22.38
N ALA A 210 -17.25 8.12 -21.62
CA ALA A 210 -18.65 8.46 -21.84
C ALA A 210 -18.99 9.84 -21.25
N LYS A 211 -20.14 10.42 -21.67
CA LYS A 211 -20.62 11.71 -21.18
C LYS A 211 -20.81 11.76 -19.66
N SER A 212 -21.14 10.63 -19.05
CA SER A 212 -21.32 10.45 -17.61
C SER A 212 -20.86 9.06 -17.19
N SER A 213 -20.38 8.94 -15.95
CA SER A 213 -19.97 7.67 -15.32
C SER A 213 -20.60 7.56 -13.94
N SER A 214 -20.89 6.32 -13.51
CA SER A 214 -21.25 5.99 -12.14
C SER A 214 -20.20 6.39 -11.10
N PHE A 215 -18.96 6.64 -11.54
CA PHE A 215 -17.81 6.97 -10.70
C PHE A 215 -17.47 8.47 -10.67
N ASP A 216 -18.27 9.34 -11.31
CA ASP A 216 -17.98 10.78 -11.42
C ASP A 216 -17.90 11.53 -10.08
N ASN A 217 -18.51 10.96 -9.03
CA ASN A 217 -18.51 11.53 -7.68
C ASN A 217 -17.35 11.03 -6.82
N TYR A 218 -16.48 10.18 -7.35
CA TYR A 218 -15.38 9.60 -6.58
C TYR A 218 -14.20 10.58 -6.53
N PRO A 219 -13.42 10.58 -5.43
CA PRO A 219 -12.22 11.41 -5.30
C PRO A 219 -11.31 11.36 -6.53
N GLY A 220 -11.02 12.53 -7.10
CA GLY A 220 -10.14 12.68 -8.27
C GLY A 220 -10.75 12.34 -9.63
N ALA A 221 -11.98 11.83 -9.71
CA ALA A 221 -12.59 11.39 -10.98
C ALA A 221 -12.72 12.53 -12.00
N LYS A 222 -13.15 13.71 -11.56
CA LYS A 222 -13.28 14.90 -12.42
C LYS A 222 -11.94 15.39 -12.96
N ASP A 223 -10.89 15.30 -12.15
CA ASP A 223 -9.55 15.69 -12.56
C ASP A 223 -9.00 14.69 -13.57
N LEU A 224 -9.13 13.39 -13.28
CA LEU A 224 -8.73 12.32 -14.19
C LEU A 224 -9.40 12.47 -15.57
N ARG A 225 -10.69 12.79 -15.64
CA ARG A 225 -11.37 13.01 -16.93
C ARG A 225 -10.71 14.11 -17.75
N LYS A 226 -10.35 15.23 -17.11
CA LYS A 226 -9.70 16.35 -17.79
C LYS A 226 -8.30 15.96 -18.25
N GLU A 227 -7.50 15.41 -17.35
CA GLU A 227 -6.12 14.97 -17.60
C GLU A 227 -6.07 13.92 -18.73
N TYR A 228 -6.97 12.93 -18.68
CA TYR A 228 -7.03 11.87 -19.68
C TYR A 228 -7.53 12.38 -21.04
N PHE A 229 -8.47 13.32 -21.08
CA PHE A 229 -8.92 13.94 -22.34
C PHE A 229 -7.76 14.65 -23.06
N ILE A 230 -6.94 15.40 -22.32
CA ILE A 230 -5.75 16.07 -22.86
C ILE A 230 -4.75 15.02 -23.37
N TYR A 231 -4.43 14.03 -22.55
CA TYR A 231 -3.51 12.95 -22.89
C TYR A 231 -3.92 12.19 -24.17
N ASP A 232 -5.20 11.80 -24.31
CA ASP A 232 -5.69 11.08 -25.49
C ASP A 232 -5.66 11.96 -26.75
N HIS A 233 -5.97 13.26 -26.61
CA HIS A 233 -5.90 14.21 -27.72
C HIS A 233 -4.46 14.40 -28.24
N ASP A 234 -3.50 14.63 -27.34
CA ASP A 234 -2.10 14.83 -27.68
C ASP A 234 -1.47 13.59 -28.33
N LYS A 235 -1.84 12.41 -27.84
CA LYS A 235 -1.41 11.14 -28.42
C LYS A 235 -1.92 10.93 -29.84
N LYS A 236 -3.16 11.33 -30.12
CA LYS A 236 -3.74 11.29 -31.47
C LYS A 236 -3.08 12.31 -32.40
N ALA A 237 -2.70 13.47 -31.89
CA ALA A 237 -1.98 14.49 -32.66
C ALA A 237 -0.58 14.03 -33.07
N LYS A 238 0.16 13.36 -32.19
CA LYS A 238 1.52 12.83 -32.47
C LYS A 238 1.56 11.64 -33.44
N LYS A 239 0.41 11.02 -33.75
CA LYS A 239 0.29 9.90 -34.70
C LYS A 239 -0.08 10.34 -36.13
N LYS A 240 -0.33 11.63 -36.34
CA LYS A 240 -0.58 12.24 -37.66
C LYS A 240 0.71 12.85 -38.19
#